data_AF-A0A9J6HA45-F1
#
_entry.id   AF-A0A9J6HA45-F1
#
_cell.length_a   1.000
_cell.length_b   1.000
_cell.length_c   1.000
_cell.angle_alpha   90.00
_cell.angle_beta   90.00
_cell.angle_gamma   90.00
#
_symmetry.space_group_name_H-M   'P 1'
#
loop_
_entity.id
_entity.type
_entity.pdbx_description
1 polymer ?
#
loop_
_entity_poly.entity_id
_entity_poly.type
_entity_poly.pdbx_seq_one_letter_code
_entity_poly.pdbx_strand_id
1 'polypeptide(L)'
;MVDEIHIKPFFDYKGGNITGAAHNSKEPANSALVFMVQSLAGTFKEVAHIVPVRGADGEFLHTLLRDVICGLEKIGYKIICVVTDNNKVNGKAMAKFKPSASCAPAGTSNFVYPHPCDPQRPLFRVLDTVRLLKCIRNNWINQKNHQRCFSFPEFDTEGGGRMLSASFETLREAYDLEIGQLLRFAYTLSRKSLFPSATERQNVKLALQIFNDTLSPALRAIAGKHSLGHVEGTSTFIDIVVKWWKIVNLKTSHKGQRLRDNLQEPLFPMNDPKVHFLYKVLDWLDEGKARTNSYNSGKLTADTHGALHQTTSGLIEVARYCFKELNLSHVLLEKFRWMASKTASASTGSSLEDSTTSL
;
A
#
# COMPACT_ATOMS: atom_id res chain seq x y z
N MET A 1 -1.66 13.23 3.14
CA MET A 1 -1.92 11.80 3.42
C MET A 1 -3.02 11.71 4.45
N VAL A 2 -3.94 10.75 4.35
CA VAL A 2 -5.07 10.64 5.29
C VAL A 2 -5.33 9.19 5.69
N ASP A 3 -5.61 8.98 6.96
CA ASP A 3 -6.06 7.70 7.52
C ASP A 3 -7.01 7.93 8.70
N GLU A 4 -7.76 6.89 9.06
CA GLU A 4 -8.72 6.91 10.15
C GLU A 4 -8.25 6.01 11.30
N ILE A 5 -8.07 6.60 12.48
CA ILE A 5 -7.67 5.89 13.70
C ILE A 5 -8.91 5.67 14.56
N HIS A 6 -9.25 4.40 14.82
CA HIS A 6 -10.37 4.08 15.71
C HIS A 6 -9.98 4.35 17.16
N ILE A 7 -10.87 5.03 17.88
CA ILE A 7 -10.68 5.38 19.29
C ILE A 7 -11.88 4.86 20.10
N LYS A 8 -11.66 4.58 21.38
CA LYS A 8 -12.76 4.24 22.29
C LYS A 8 -13.66 5.48 22.42
N PRO A 9 -14.98 5.39 22.16
CA PRO A 9 -15.87 6.52 22.35
C PRO A 9 -16.08 6.80 23.85
N PHE A 10 -15.80 8.02 24.29
CA PHE A 10 -16.14 8.49 25.63
C PHE A 10 -16.26 10.03 25.64
N PHE A 11 -17.00 10.54 26.61
CA PHE A 11 -16.93 11.95 27.00
C PHE A 11 -16.02 12.11 28.21
N ASP A 12 -15.35 13.25 28.28
CA ASP A 12 -14.48 13.60 29.39
C ASP A 12 -14.71 15.05 29.78
N TYR A 13 -14.63 15.37 31.06
CA TYR A 13 -14.84 16.71 31.58
C TYR A 13 -13.52 17.28 32.09
N LYS A 14 -12.97 18.27 31.40
CA LYS A 14 -11.68 18.88 31.72
C LYS A 14 -11.77 20.40 31.69
N GLY A 15 -11.38 21.02 32.80
CA GLY A 15 -11.27 22.48 32.92
C GLY A 15 -12.57 23.22 32.59
N GLY A 16 -13.72 22.71 33.03
CA GLY A 16 -15.02 23.34 32.76
C GLY A 16 -15.71 22.89 31.47
N ASN A 17 -15.03 22.16 30.59
CA ASN A 17 -15.50 21.81 29.26
C ASN A 17 -15.72 20.30 29.10
N ILE A 18 -16.79 19.93 28.37
CA ILE A 18 -17.00 18.56 27.89
C ILE A 18 -16.16 18.36 26.62
N THR A 19 -15.33 17.33 26.61
CA THR A 19 -14.46 16.92 25.51
C THR A 19 -14.79 15.50 25.06
N GLY A 20 -14.35 15.12 23.86
CA GLY A 20 -14.61 13.80 23.28
C GLY A 20 -15.78 13.72 22.30
N ALA A 21 -16.52 14.82 22.10
CA ALA A 21 -17.53 14.91 21.06
C ALA A 21 -16.89 14.83 19.65
N ALA A 22 -17.60 14.20 18.71
CA ALA A 22 -17.23 14.22 17.32
C ALA A 22 -17.42 15.61 16.69
N HIS A 23 -16.61 15.95 15.70
CA HIS A 23 -16.78 17.20 14.96
C HIS A 23 -18.05 17.20 14.10
N ASN A 24 -18.48 16.02 13.63
CA ASN A 24 -19.63 15.85 12.75
C ASN A 24 -20.91 15.40 13.48
N SER A 25 -20.90 15.26 14.80
CA SER A 25 -22.10 14.85 15.58
C SER A 25 -21.99 15.28 17.04
N LYS A 26 -23.11 15.34 17.77
CA LYS A 26 -23.10 15.59 19.22
C LYS A 26 -22.69 14.37 20.07
N GLU A 27 -22.44 13.23 19.43
CA GLU A 27 -22.09 11.99 20.11
C GLU A 27 -20.57 11.86 20.31
N PRO A 28 -20.09 10.97 21.21
CA PRO A 28 -18.66 10.72 21.35
C PRO A 28 -18.05 10.22 20.04
N ALA A 29 -16.88 10.75 19.69
CA ALA A 29 -16.12 10.32 18.54
C ALA A 29 -15.71 8.84 18.68
N ASN A 30 -15.84 8.07 17.59
CA ASN A 30 -15.40 6.68 17.54
C ASN A 30 -14.12 6.49 16.73
N SER A 31 -13.67 7.57 16.09
CA SER A 31 -12.51 7.60 15.23
C SER A 31 -11.95 9.01 15.16
N ALA A 32 -10.71 9.13 14.68
CA ALA A 32 -10.08 10.39 14.34
C ALA A 32 -9.50 10.29 12.93
N LEU A 33 -9.89 11.22 12.07
CA LEU A 33 -9.26 11.43 10.77
C LEU A 33 -7.96 12.19 10.98
N VAL A 34 -6.84 11.59 10.56
CA VAL A 34 -5.52 12.19 10.70
C VAL A 34 -4.97 12.55 9.33
N PHE A 35 -4.66 13.84 9.16
CA PHE A 35 -4.05 14.38 7.96
C PHE A 35 -2.57 14.64 8.24
N MET A 36 -1.70 14.00 7.48
CA MET A 36 -0.26 14.24 7.53
C MET A 36 0.23 14.87 6.22
N VAL A 37 1.14 15.82 6.35
CA VAL A 37 1.89 16.41 5.24
C VAL A 37 3.30 15.83 5.23
N GLN A 38 3.83 15.57 4.04
CA GLN A 38 5.17 15.03 3.87
C GLN A 38 5.83 15.69 2.66
N SER A 39 7.07 16.13 2.84
CA SER A 39 7.88 16.69 1.75
C SER A 39 8.39 15.56 0.84
N LEU A 40 8.32 15.81 -0.47
CA LEU A 40 8.86 14.91 -1.50
C LEU A 40 10.37 15.06 -1.62
N ALA A 41 10.89 16.28 -1.54
CA ALA A 41 12.31 16.60 -1.70
C ALA A 41 13.09 16.56 -0.38
N GLY A 42 12.42 16.75 0.77
CA GLY A 42 13.05 16.82 2.09
C GLY A 42 12.62 15.69 3.04
N THR A 43 13.08 15.76 4.27
CA THR A 43 12.70 14.84 5.36
C THR A 43 11.47 15.28 6.14
N PHE A 44 11.00 16.52 5.92
CA PHE A 44 9.87 17.11 6.63
C PHE A 44 8.62 16.22 6.53
N LYS A 45 8.02 15.95 7.67
CA LYS A 45 6.79 15.19 7.80
C LYS A 45 6.11 15.55 9.12
N GLU A 46 4.88 16.04 9.05
CA GLU A 46 4.15 16.51 10.22
C GLU A 46 2.66 16.20 10.12
N VAL A 47 1.99 16.25 11.28
CA VAL A 47 0.53 16.20 11.35
C VAL A 47 -0.01 17.59 10.99
N ALA A 48 -0.77 17.67 9.90
CA ALA A 48 -1.41 18.91 9.47
C ALA A 48 -2.75 19.13 10.18
N HIS A 49 -3.51 18.06 10.44
CA HIS A 49 -4.80 18.17 11.11
C HIS A 49 -5.24 16.84 11.72
N ILE A 50 -5.98 16.88 12.83
CA ILE A 50 -6.65 15.73 13.44
C ILE A 50 -8.09 16.14 13.69
N VAL A 51 -9.04 15.37 13.18
CA VAL A 51 -10.47 15.64 13.34
C VAL A 51 -11.14 14.44 13.99
N PRO A 52 -11.62 14.55 15.25
CA PRO A 52 -12.42 13.50 15.86
C PRO A 52 -13.76 13.40 15.12
N VAL A 53 -14.17 12.20 14.72
CA VAL A 53 -15.40 11.98 13.96
C VAL A 53 -16.18 10.78 14.49
N ARG A 54 -17.44 10.73 14.08
CA ARG A 54 -18.29 9.56 14.25
C ARG A 54 -18.88 9.20 12.89
N GLY A 55 -18.32 8.17 12.26
CA GLY A 55 -18.77 7.71 10.94
C GLY A 55 -18.67 8.79 9.87
N ALA A 56 -17.45 9.17 9.48
CA ALA A 56 -17.25 10.13 8.40
C ALA A 56 -17.70 9.55 7.05
N ASP A 57 -18.53 10.30 6.32
CA ASP A 57 -18.90 9.95 4.96
C ASP A 57 -17.97 10.62 3.92
N GLY A 58 -18.21 10.30 2.64
CA GLY A 58 -17.39 10.81 1.56
C GLY A 58 -17.54 12.32 1.32
N GLU A 59 -18.67 12.93 1.69
CA GLU A 59 -18.91 14.38 1.53
C GLU A 59 -18.12 15.15 2.59
N PHE A 60 -18.25 14.72 3.83
CA PHE A 60 -17.54 15.31 4.95
C PHE A 60 -16.03 15.20 4.76
N LEU A 61 -15.53 14.01 4.37
CA LEU A 61 -14.12 13.82 4.10
C LEU A 61 -13.62 14.65 2.90
N HIS A 62 -14.41 14.79 1.84
CA HIS A 62 -14.05 15.65 0.70
C HIS A 62 -13.86 17.10 1.14
N THR A 63 -14.79 17.61 1.95
CA THR A 63 -14.74 18.98 2.48
C THR A 63 -13.46 19.19 3.29
N LEU A 64 -13.17 18.28 4.23
CA LEU A 64 -11.94 18.33 5.02
C LEU A 64 -10.68 18.25 4.15
N LEU A 65 -10.63 17.33 3.17
CA LEU A 65 -9.49 17.22 2.25
C LEU A 65 -9.25 18.53 1.50
N ARG A 66 -10.31 19.10 0.92
CA ARG A 66 -10.23 20.37 0.19
C ARG A 66 -9.72 21.49 1.09
N ASP A 67 -10.28 21.62 2.28
CA ASP A 67 -9.95 22.71 3.20
C ASP A 67 -8.51 22.60 3.72
N VAL A 68 -8.04 21.37 4.03
CA VAL A 68 -6.64 21.11 4.40
C VAL A 68 -5.69 21.41 3.24
N ILE A 69 -6.00 20.97 2.01
CA ILE A 69 -5.17 21.24 0.82
C ILE A 69 -5.08 22.75 0.59
N CYS A 70 -6.22 23.45 0.56
CA CYS A 70 -6.27 24.90 0.37
C CYS A 70 -5.57 25.66 1.49
N GLY A 71 -5.70 25.22 2.75
CA GLY A 71 -4.99 25.81 3.88
C GLY A 71 -3.47 25.69 3.76
N LEU A 72 -2.98 24.52 3.37
CA LEU A 72 -1.55 24.29 3.16
C LEU A 72 -0.99 25.10 1.97
N GLU A 73 -1.72 25.21 0.87
CA GLU A 73 -1.32 26.04 -0.28
C GLU A 73 -1.26 27.53 0.06
N LYS A 74 -2.21 28.03 0.87
CA LYS A 74 -2.16 29.42 1.36
C LYS A 74 -0.93 29.73 2.19
N ILE A 75 -0.38 28.75 2.89
CA ILE A 75 0.86 28.87 3.69
C ILE A 75 2.11 28.81 2.79
N GLY A 76 1.97 28.37 1.53
CA GLY A 76 3.06 28.29 0.55
C GLY A 76 3.52 26.87 0.22
N TYR A 77 2.87 25.83 0.73
CA TYR A 77 3.15 24.45 0.31
C TYR A 77 2.53 24.15 -1.04
N LYS A 78 3.27 23.43 -1.92
CA LYS A 78 2.72 22.92 -3.18
C LYS A 78 2.24 21.48 -2.99
N ILE A 79 0.94 21.28 -2.81
CA ILE A 79 0.32 19.98 -2.66
C ILE A 79 0.05 19.38 -4.04
N ILE A 80 0.55 18.16 -4.26
CA ILE A 80 0.40 17.48 -5.56
C ILE A 80 -0.27 16.11 -5.45
N CYS A 81 -0.27 15.48 -4.26
CA CYS A 81 -0.75 14.11 -4.12
C CYS A 81 -1.46 13.89 -2.79
N VAL A 82 -2.57 13.16 -2.83
CA VAL A 82 -3.27 12.59 -1.67
C VAL A 82 -2.97 11.09 -1.63
N VAL A 83 -2.47 10.63 -0.48
CA VAL A 83 -2.28 9.20 -0.20
C VAL A 83 -3.38 8.73 0.74
N THR A 84 -4.13 7.70 0.33
CA THR A 84 -5.26 7.13 1.09
C THR A 84 -5.18 5.62 1.14
N ASP A 85 -6.03 4.97 1.93
CA ASP A 85 -6.33 3.56 1.72
C ASP A 85 -7.32 3.34 0.56
N ASN A 86 -7.64 2.07 0.29
CA ASN A 86 -8.65 1.68 -0.71
C ASN A 86 -10.05 1.45 -0.12
N ASN A 87 -10.46 2.22 0.89
CA ASN A 87 -11.81 2.16 1.41
C ASN A 87 -12.78 2.98 0.53
N LYS A 88 -14.07 2.62 0.59
CA LYS A 88 -15.11 3.25 -0.24
C LYS A 88 -15.32 4.73 0.07
N VAL A 89 -15.14 5.14 1.33
CA VAL A 89 -15.31 6.53 1.78
C VAL A 89 -14.26 7.43 1.14
N ASN A 90 -12.98 7.04 1.21
CA ASN A 90 -11.86 7.69 0.54
C ASN A 90 -12.07 7.75 -0.99
N GLY A 91 -12.57 6.67 -1.58
CA GLY A 91 -12.93 6.65 -3.00
C GLY A 91 -14.00 7.69 -3.36
N LYS A 92 -15.08 7.76 -2.59
CA LYS A 92 -16.15 8.74 -2.78
C LYS A 92 -15.67 10.18 -2.58
N ALA A 93 -14.86 10.43 -1.54
CA ALA A 93 -14.31 11.74 -1.26
C ALA A 93 -13.41 12.25 -2.38
N MET A 94 -12.55 11.37 -2.92
CA MET A 94 -11.67 11.73 -4.04
C MET A 94 -12.46 11.94 -5.34
N ALA A 95 -13.50 11.13 -5.60
CA ALA A 95 -14.34 11.29 -6.79
C ALA A 95 -15.04 12.66 -6.86
N LYS A 96 -15.25 13.34 -5.72
CA LYS A 96 -15.83 14.69 -5.67
C LYS A 96 -14.90 15.80 -6.15
N PHE A 97 -13.61 15.53 -6.30
CA PHE A 97 -12.71 16.46 -7.00
C PHE A 97 -12.88 16.40 -8.53
N LYS A 98 -13.63 15.44 -9.08
CA LYS A 98 -13.88 15.42 -10.54
C LYS A 98 -14.71 16.63 -10.96
N PRO A 99 -14.47 17.20 -12.16
CA PRO A 99 -15.38 18.17 -12.75
C PRO A 99 -16.81 17.61 -12.84
N SER A 100 -17.82 18.48 -12.90
CA SER A 100 -19.19 18.05 -13.15
C SER A 100 -19.27 17.20 -14.43
N ALA A 101 -20.19 16.22 -14.44
CA ALA A 101 -20.31 15.22 -15.51
C ALA A 101 -20.50 15.81 -16.91
N SER A 102 -20.96 17.06 -17.02
CA SER A 102 -21.11 17.81 -18.27
C SER A 102 -19.78 18.16 -18.96
N CYS A 103 -18.65 18.09 -18.25
CA CYS A 103 -17.34 18.56 -18.73
C CYS A 103 -16.24 17.48 -18.62
N ALA A 104 -16.57 16.26 -18.19
CA ALA A 104 -15.58 15.20 -17.99
C ALA A 104 -15.33 14.43 -19.30
N PRO A 105 -14.09 14.39 -19.82
CA PRO A 105 -13.77 13.54 -20.96
C PRO A 105 -14.03 12.07 -20.63
N ALA A 106 -14.61 11.34 -21.59
CA ALA A 106 -14.73 9.89 -21.49
C ALA A 106 -13.35 9.26 -21.22
N GLY A 107 -13.24 8.43 -20.18
CA GLY A 107 -11.96 7.82 -19.78
C GLY A 107 -11.16 8.60 -18.73
N THR A 108 -11.76 9.57 -18.02
CA THR A 108 -11.08 10.28 -16.91
C THR A 108 -10.49 9.30 -15.90
N SER A 109 -9.16 9.30 -15.77
CA SER A 109 -8.43 8.41 -14.86
C SER A 109 -8.93 8.55 -13.42
N ASN A 110 -8.99 7.44 -12.67
CA ASN A 110 -9.44 7.45 -11.27
C ASN A 110 -8.31 7.81 -10.27
N PHE A 111 -7.23 8.42 -10.76
CA PHE A 111 -6.05 8.77 -9.96
C PHE A 111 -5.50 10.17 -10.22
N VAL A 112 -6.02 10.93 -11.19
CA VAL A 112 -5.69 12.34 -11.40
C VAL A 112 -6.98 13.16 -11.36
N TYR A 113 -6.96 14.23 -10.58
CA TYR A 113 -8.08 15.14 -10.38
C TYR A 113 -7.62 16.58 -10.59
N PRO A 114 -8.49 17.53 -10.95
CA PRO A 114 -8.14 18.95 -10.92
C PRO A 114 -7.84 19.39 -9.48
N HIS A 115 -6.80 20.21 -9.32
CA HIS A 115 -6.39 20.69 -8.01
C HIS A 115 -7.35 21.79 -7.49
N PRO A 116 -7.77 21.75 -6.21
CA PRO A 116 -8.81 22.65 -5.69
C PRO A 116 -8.42 24.13 -5.63
N CYS A 117 -7.12 24.44 -5.56
CA CYS A 117 -6.64 25.83 -5.59
C CYS A 117 -6.32 26.34 -6.99
N ASP A 118 -6.14 25.44 -7.95
CA ASP A 118 -5.74 25.75 -9.32
C ASP A 118 -6.17 24.58 -10.23
N PRO A 119 -7.33 24.69 -10.90
CA PRO A 119 -7.86 23.60 -11.73
C PRO A 119 -6.95 23.16 -12.89
N GLN A 120 -5.95 23.97 -13.28
CA GLN A 120 -4.97 23.60 -14.32
C GLN A 120 -3.89 22.64 -13.79
N ARG A 121 -3.71 22.57 -12.47
CA ARG A 121 -2.75 21.66 -11.85
C ARG A 121 -3.40 20.31 -11.55
N PRO A 122 -2.65 19.19 -11.68
CA PRO A 122 -3.12 17.89 -11.24
C PRO A 122 -3.02 17.73 -9.72
N LEU A 123 -4.01 17.04 -9.15
CA LEU A 123 -3.99 16.43 -7.83
C LEU A 123 -4.03 14.92 -8.00
N PHE A 124 -2.92 14.26 -7.69
CA PHE A 124 -2.78 12.81 -7.80
C PHE A 124 -3.40 12.09 -6.59
N ARG A 125 -3.92 10.89 -6.81
CA ARG A 125 -4.34 9.96 -5.77
C ARG A 125 -3.55 8.66 -5.87
N VAL A 126 -2.82 8.35 -4.82
CA VAL A 126 -2.05 7.10 -4.68
C VAL A 126 -2.60 6.33 -3.49
N LEU A 127 -2.73 5.00 -3.62
CA LEU A 127 -3.14 4.17 -2.50
C LEU A 127 -1.91 3.67 -1.74
N ASP A 128 -2.07 3.47 -0.43
CA ASP A 128 -1.00 2.96 0.42
C ASP A 128 -0.46 1.60 -0.08
N THR A 129 0.78 1.61 -0.56
CA THR A 129 1.48 0.44 -1.11
C THR A 129 1.68 -0.67 -0.07
N VAL A 130 1.79 -0.35 1.23
CA VAL A 130 1.86 -1.37 2.30
C VAL A 130 0.54 -2.12 2.40
N ARG A 131 -0.59 -1.41 2.33
CA ARG A 131 -1.91 -2.04 2.32
C ARG A 131 -2.09 -2.89 1.07
N LEU A 132 -1.65 -2.42 -0.10
CA LEU A 132 -1.69 -3.21 -1.34
C LEU A 132 -0.91 -4.52 -1.23
N LEU A 133 0.32 -4.51 -0.71
CA LEU A 133 1.09 -5.75 -0.54
C LEU A 133 0.35 -6.76 0.35
N LYS A 134 -0.28 -6.28 1.43
CA LYS A 134 -1.13 -7.13 2.29
C LYS A 134 -2.35 -7.64 1.55
N CYS A 135 -3.00 -6.83 0.72
CA CYS A 135 -4.14 -7.24 -0.10
C CYS A 135 -3.75 -8.32 -1.12
N ILE A 136 -2.62 -8.18 -1.81
CA ILE A 136 -2.09 -9.20 -2.75
C ILE A 136 -1.89 -10.53 -2.02
N ARG A 137 -1.17 -10.52 -0.88
CA ARG A 137 -1.00 -11.73 -0.05
C ARG A 137 -2.34 -12.33 0.38
N ASN A 138 -3.22 -11.50 0.96
CA ASN A 138 -4.48 -11.96 1.52
C ASN A 138 -5.41 -12.52 0.43
N ASN A 139 -5.38 -11.93 -0.76
CA ASN A 139 -6.12 -12.44 -1.90
C ASN A 139 -5.58 -13.81 -2.34
N TRP A 140 -4.26 -14.01 -2.37
CA TRP A 140 -3.67 -15.32 -2.67
C TRP A 140 -4.03 -16.40 -1.64
N ILE A 141 -3.93 -16.08 -0.33
CA ILE A 141 -4.36 -16.97 0.76
C ILE A 141 -5.83 -17.38 0.64
N ASN A 142 -6.68 -16.47 0.15
CA ASN A 142 -8.13 -16.64 0.10
C ASN A 142 -8.63 -17.20 -1.25
N GLN A 143 -7.73 -17.64 -2.14
CA GLN A 143 -8.15 -18.32 -3.36
C GLN A 143 -8.95 -19.58 -3.00
N LYS A 144 -10.03 -19.81 -3.75
CA LYS A 144 -11.00 -20.89 -3.48
C LYS A 144 -10.82 -22.12 -4.36
N ASN A 145 -9.99 -22.02 -5.40
CA ASN A 145 -9.68 -23.15 -6.26
C ASN A 145 -8.76 -24.16 -5.55
N HIS A 146 -8.63 -25.32 -6.19
CA HIS A 146 -7.67 -26.34 -5.77
C HIS A 146 -6.27 -25.73 -5.62
N GLN A 147 -5.55 -26.14 -4.57
CA GLN A 147 -4.21 -25.66 -4.24
C GLN A 147 -4.06 -24.12 -4.06
N ARG A 148 -5.18 -23.39 -3.94
CA ARG A 148 -5.20 -21.92 -3.79
C ARG A 148 -4.37 -21.23 -4.87
N CYS A 149 -4.48 -21.72 -6.10
CA CYS A 149 -3.71 -21.26 -7.23
C CYS A 149 -4.13 -19.86 -7.68
N PHE A 150 -3.17 -19.09 -8.17
CA PHE A 150 -3.33 -17.78 -8.79
C PHE A 150 -2.78 -17.86 -10.20
N SER A 151 -3.62 -17.64 -11.21
CA SER A 151 -3.24 -17.77 -12.63
C SER A 151 -2.93 -16.40 -13.21
N PHE A 152 -1.82 -16.31 -13.94
CA PHE A 152 -1.33 -15.05 -14.51
C PHE A 152 -0.53 -15.31 -15.79
N PRO A 153 -0.48 -14.36 -16.74
CA PRO A 153 0.33 -14.51 -17.93
C PRO A 153 1.82 -14.41 -17.57
N GLU A 154 2.66 -15.08 -18.35
CA GLU A 154 4.11 -14.94 -18.24
C GLU A 154 4.55 -13.48 -18.47
N PHE A 155 5.47 -12.99 -17.64
CA PHE A 155 5.72 -11.54 -17.51
C PHE A 155 6.58 -10.93 -18.64
N ASP A 156 7.52 -11.71 -19.18
CA ASP A 156 8.52 -11.21 -20.14
C ASP A 156 8.20 -11.53 -21.61
N THR A 157 6.99 -12.04 -21.91
CA THR A 157 6.62 -12.46 -23.26
C THR A 157 5.66 -11.45 -23.90
N GLU A 158 6.11 -10.73 -24.92
CA GLU A 158 5.24 -9.83 -25.70
C GLU A 158 4.28 -10.66 -26.56
N GLY A 159 2.98 -10.30 -26.57
CA GLY A 159 2.02 -10.90 -27.52
C GLY A 159 1.43 -12.25 -27.11
N GLY A 160 1.39 -12.55 -25.81
CA GLY A 160 0.52 -13.57 -25.29
C GLY A 160 1.16 -14.88 -24.87
N GLY A 161 2.13 -14.77 -23.97
CA GLY A 161 2.81 -15.89 -23.33
C GLY A 161 1.89 -16.89 -22.63
N ARG A 162 2.49 -18.00 -22.18
CA ARG A 162 1.76 -19.05 -21.44
C ARG A 162 1.16 -18.50 -20.15
N MET A 163 0.07 -19.11 -19.71
CA MET A 163 -0.47 -18.87 -18.37
C MET A 163 0.33 -19.68 -17.35
N LEU A 164 0.90 -19.00 -16.37
CA LEU A 164 1.52 -19.60 -15.20
C LEU A 164 0.52 -19.67 -14.05
N SER A 165 0.80 -20.56 -13.10
CA SER A 165 -0.02 -20.72 -11.90
C SER A 165 0.84 -20.76 -10.65
N ALA A 166 0.57 -19.84 -9.72
CA ALA A 166 1.23 -19.73 -8.44
C ALA A 166 0.34 -20.30 -7.34
N SER A 167 0.80 -21.36 -6.67
CA SER A 167 0.04 -22.03 -5.62
C SER A 167 0.45 -21.54 -4.24
N PHE A 168 -0.52 -21.18 -3.42
CA PHE A 168 -0.23 -20.89 -2.01
C PHE A 168 0.05 -22.17 -1.21
N GLU A 169 -0.50 -23.32 -1.62
CA GLU A 169 -0.20 -24.61 -0.99
C GLU A 169 1.24 -25.04 -1.20
N THR A 170 1.86 -24.72 -2.34
CA THR A 170 3.31 -24.92 -2.55
C THR A 170 4.15 -24.29 -1.43
N LEU A 171 3.75 -23.13 -0.90
CA LEU A 171 4.46 -22.49 0.22
C LEU A 171 4.26 -23.23 1.55
N ARG A 172 3.09 -23.85 1.74
CA ARG A 172 2.77 -24.63 2.94
C ARG A 172 3.47 -25.98 2.91
N GLU A 173 3.41 -26.66 1.78
CA GLU A 173 4.12 -27.92 1.54
C GLU A 173 5.63 -27.72 1.71
N ALA A 174 6.21 -26.64 1.14
CA ALA A 174 7.62 -26.33 1.34
C ALA A 174 7.97 -26.13 2.83
N TYR A 175 7.12 -25.43 3.58
CA TYR A 175 7.32 -25.24 5.02
C TYR A 175 7.20 -26.56 5.81
N ASP A 176 6.22 -27.41 5.47
CA ASP A 176 5.98 -28.69 6.13
C ASP A 176 7.07 -29.73 5.82
N LEU A 177 7.69 -29.67 4.64
CA LEU A 177 8.85 -30.52 4.31
C LEU A 177 10.09 -30.17 5.15
N GLU A 178 10.23 -28.91 5.53
CA GLU A 178 11.38 -28.39 6.27
C GLU A 178 11.13 -28.25 7.78
N ILE A 179 9.88 -28.42 8.25
CA ILE A 179 9.57 -28.27 9.67
C ILE A 179 10.27 -29.37 10.48
N GLY A 180 11.11 -28.95 11.43
CA GLY A 180 11.94 -29.86 12.22
C GLY A 180 13.35 -30.09 11.67
N GLN A 181 13.67 -29.60 10.47
CA GLN A 181 15.05 -29.59 9.98
C GLN A 181 15.86 -28.47 10.67
N LEU A 182 17.11 -28.76 11.01
CA LEU A 182 18.02 -27.79 11.64
C LEU A 182 18.36 -26.62 10.70
N LEU A 183 18.56 -26.91 9.41
CA LEU A 183 18.82 -25.94 8.36
C LEU A 183 17.66 -25.97 7.37
N ARG A 184 17.09 -24.81 7.07
CA ARG A 184 15.93 -24.65 6.18
C ARG A 184 16.27 -23.70 5.05
N PHE A 185 15.95 -24.07 3.81
CA PHE A 185 16.07 -23.17 2.67
C PHE A 185 15.04 -22.05 2.77
N ALA A 186 13.78 -22.38 3.07
CA ALA A 186 12.69 -21.40 3.19
C ALA A 186 12.58 -20.86 4.63
N TYR A 187 13.71 -20.53 5.25
CA TYR A 187 13.81 -20.13 6.67
C TYR A 187 12.98 -18.90 7.04
N THR A 188 12.62 -18.05 6.07
CA THR A 188 11.79 -16.87 6.30
C THR A 188 10.32 -17.22 6.54
N LEU A 189 9.85 -18.38 6.06
CA LEU A 189 8.47 -18.79 6.23
C LEU A 189 8.20 -19.18 7.69
N SER A 190 7.08 -18.68 8.21
CA SER A 190 6.56 -19.05 9.51
C SER A 190 5.13 -19.55 9.40
N ARG A 191 4.70 -20.31 10.42
CA ARG A 191 3.29 -20.70 10.53
C ARG A 191 2.35 -19.49 10.49
N LYS A 192 2.76 -18.35 11.06
CA LYS A 192 1.98 -17.11 11.06
C LYS A 192 1.89 -16.44 9.68
N SER A 193 2.91 -16.53 8.84
CA SER A 193 2.83 -15.99 7.47
C SER A 193 1.92 -16.84 6.58
N LEU A 194 1.88 -18.16 6.80
CA LEU A 194 1.13 -19.12 5.99
C LEU A 194 -0.32 -19.34 6.47
N PHE A 195 -0.57 -19.17 7.77
CA PHE A 195 -1.87 -19.35 8.41
C PHE A 195 -2.21 -18.15 9.32
N PRO A 196 -2.29 -16.92 8.78
CA PRO A 196 -2.51 -15.73 9.60
C PRO A 196 -3.95 -15.63 10.12
N SER A 197 -4.10 -15.28 11.39
CA SER A 197 -5.35 -14.78 11.97
C SER A 197 -5.80 -13.45 11.36
N ALA A 198 -7.02 -13.00 11.67
CA ALA A 198 -7.56 -11.72 11.18
C ALA A 198 -6.65 -10.52 11.51
N THR A 199 -6.10 -10.47 12.72
CA THR A 199 -5.17 -9.41 13.15
C THR A 199 -3.81 -9.55 12.45
N GLU A 200 -3.28 -10.77 12.33
CA GLU A 200 -2.01 -11.03 11.64
C GLU A 200 -2.06 -10.70 10.14
N ARG A 201 -3.24 -10.78 9.51
CA ARG A 201 -3.44 -10.31 8.14
C ARG A 201 -3.18 -8.81 7.98
N GLN A 202 -3.18 -8.02 9.06
CA GLN A 202 -2.80 -6.61 9.01
C GLN A 202 -1.30 -6.36 9.17
N ASN A 203 -0.52 -7.38 9.53
CA ASN A 203 0.91 -7.27 9.73
C ASN A 203 1.68 -7.41 8.40
N VAL A 204 2.34 -6.33 7.99
CA VAL A 204 3.17 -6.29 6.78
C VAL A 204 4.43 -7.16 6.92
N LYS A 205 4.99 -7.32 8.12
CA LYS A 205 6.18 -8.16 8.34
C LYS A 205 5.93 -9.62 7.93
N LEU A 206 4.71 -10.12 8.17
CA LEU A 206 4.30 -11.46 7.74
C LEU A 206 4.10 -11.55 6.21
N ALA A 207 3.75 -10.46 5.54
CA ALA A 207 3.72 -10.44 4.07
C ALA A 207 5.14 -10.48 3.48
N LEU A 208 6.08 -9.78 4.11
CA LEU A 208 7.49 -9.77 3.69
C LEU A 208 8.20 -11.11 3.94
N GLN A 209 7.68 -11.97 4.83
CA GLN A 209 8.16 -13.35 4.94
C GLN A 209 7.86 -14.21 3.71
N ILE A 210 6.84 -13.83 2.92
CA ILE A 210 6.49 -14.48 1.65
C ILE A 210 7.14 -13.72 0.48
N PHE A 211 6.95 -12.41 0.42
CA PHE A 211 7.52 -11.58 -0.65
C PHE A 211 8.92 -11.07 -0.26
N ASN A 212 9.93 -11.92 -0.48
CA ASN A 212 11.34 -11.58 -0.33
C ASN A 212 12.22 -12.31 -1.36
N ASP A 213 13.45 -11.82 -1.52
CA ASP A 213 14.43 -12.30 -2.51
C ASP A 213 14.90 -13.75 -2.28
N THR A 214 14.79 -14.25 -1.06
CA THR A 214 15.34 -15.57 -0.68
C THR A 214 14.36 -16.71 -0.92
N LEU A 215 13.07 -16.42 -1.00
CA LEU A 215 12.05 -17.46 -1.06
C LEU A 215 12.01 -18.17 -2.42
N SER A 216 12.09 -17.44 -3.54
CA SER A 216 12.04 -18.06 -4.87
C SER A 216 13.21 -19.03 -5.11
N PRO A 217 14.49 -18.69 -4.82
CA PRO A 217 15.58 -19.66 -4.86
C PRO A 217 15.38 -20.84 -3.90
N ALA A 218 14.86 -20.58 -2.69
CA ALA A 218 14.61 -21.63 -1.70
C ALA A 218 13.57 -22.65 -2.20
N LEU A 219 12.47 -22.21 -2.79
CA LEU A 219 11.45 -23.10 -3.36
C LEU A 219 12.03 -23.98 -4.46
N ARG A 220 12.87 -23.43 -5.34
CA ARG A 220 13.57 -24.19 -6.39
C ARG A 220 14.54 -25.21 -5.80
N ALA A 221 15.25 -24.87 -4.73
CA ALA A 221 16.17 -25.79 -4.04
C ALA A 221 15.43 -26.96 -3.36
N ILE A 222 14.30 -26.68 -2.70
CA ILE A 222 13.44 -27.71 -2.08
C ILE A 222 12.88 -28.63 -3.17
N ALA A 223 12.41 -28.08 -4.28
CA ALA A 223 11.87 -28.84 -5.41
C ALA A 223 12.90 -29.76 -6.09
N GLY A 224 14.20 -29.44 -6.00
CA GLY A 224 15.27 -30.32 -6.47
C GLY A 224 15.45 -31.59 -5.61
N LYS A 225 14.92 -31.59 -4.38
CA LYS A 225 15.03 -32.70 -3.42
C LYS A 225 13.70 -33.41 -3.17
N HIS A 226 12.59 -32.71 -3.39
CA HIS A 226 11.25 -33.17 -3.09
C HIS A 226 10.32 -32.85 -4.25
N SER A 227 9.29 -33.69 -4.46
CA SER A 227 8.25 -33.39 -5.46
C SER A 227 7.36 -32.25 -4.97
N LEU A 228 7.59 -31.04 -5.48
CA LEU A 228 6.82 -29.86 -5.12
C LEU A 228 6.12 -29.29 -6.37
N GLY A 229 4.79 -29.20 -6.32
CA GLY A 229 3.99 -28.71 -7.45
C GLY A 229 4.11 -27.19 -7.64
N HIS A 230 3.85 -26.70 -8.86
CA HIS A 230 3.72 -25.27 -9.18
C HIS A 230 4.90 -24.36 -8.78
N VAL A 231 6.09 -24.91 -8.57
CA VAL A 231 7.26 -24.17 -8.07
C VAL A 231 7.67 -23.03 -8.98
N GLU A 232 7.66 -23.25 -10.29
CA GLU A 232 8.08 -22.27 -11.28
C GLU A 232 7.14 -21.06 -11.32
N GLY A 233 5.83 -21.29 -11.44
CA GLY A 233 4.83 -20.21 -11.39
C GLY A 233 4.79 -19.52 -10.03
N THR A 234 4.89 -20.26 -8.93
CA THR A 234 4.91 -19.69 -7.56
C THR A 234 6.11 -18.78 -7.36
N SER A 235 7.30 -19.23 -7.76
CA SER A 235 8.54 -18.44 -7.68
C SER A 235 8.45 -17.19 -8.56
N THR A 236 7.96 -17.33 -9.78
CA THR A 236 7.84 -16.22 -10.74
C THR A 236 6.87 -15.15 -10.23
N PHE A 237 5.72 -15.55 -9.66
CA PHE A 237 4.78 -14.61 -9.06
C PHE A 237 5.39 -13.85 -7.89
N ILE A 238 6.13 -14.55 -7.01
CA ILE A 238 6.85 -13.91 -5.89
C ILE A 238 7.88 -12.91 -6.44
N ASP A 239 8.68 -13.30 -7.44
CA ASP A 239 9.72 -12.46 -8.03
C ASP A 239 9.14 -11.15 -8.62
N ILE A 240 8.01 -11.23 -9.35
CA ILE A 240 7.30 -10.06 -9.89
C ILE A 240 6.86 -9.11 -8.77
N VAL A 241 6.17 -9.64 -7.75
CA VAL A 241 5.66 -8.84 -6.63
C VAL A 241 6.80 -8.24 -5.80
N VAL A 242 7.88 -8.98 -5.58
CA VAL A 242 9.09 -8.51 -4.88
C VAL A 242 9.75 -7.38 -5.66
N LYS A 243 9.89 -7.51 -6.98
CA LYS A 243 10.47 -6.46 -7.83
C LYS A 243 9.62 -5.19 -7.82
N TRP A 244 8.30 -5.31 -7.95
CA TRP A 244 7.38 -4.18 -7.78
C TRP A 244 7.54 -3.53 -6.40
N TRP A 245 7.56 -4.33 -5.33
CA TRP A 245 7.70 -3.85 -3.97
C TRP A 245 9.01 -3.09 -3.74
N LYS A 246 10.14 -3.60 -4.24
CA LYS A 246 11.45 -2.95 -4.14
C LYS A 246 11.44 -1.54 -4.72
N ILE A 247 10.82 -1.37 -5.89
CA ILE A 247 10.73 -0.08 -6.60
C ILE A 247 9.86 0.91 -5.83
N VAL A 248 8.68 0.48 -5.35
CA VAL A 248 7.72 1.39 -4.71
C VAL A 248 8.00 1.65 -3.22
N ASN A 249 8.89 0.87 -2.59
CA ASN A 249 9.22 0.94 -1.16
C ASN A 249 10.70 1.28 -0.88
N LEU A 250 11.18 2.34 -1.53
CA LEU A 250 12.54 2.83 -1.35
C LEU A 250 12.67 3.89 -0.24
N LYS A 251 13.26 3.47 0.90
CA LYS A 251 13.42 4.29 2.11
C LYS A 251 14.36 5.48 1.98
N THR A 252 15.49 5.28 1.31
CA THR A 252 16.58 6.24 1.28
C THR A 252 17.28 6.16 -0.06
N SER A 253 17.76 7.30 -0.58
CA SER A 253 18.54 7.38 -1.82
C SER A 253 19.72 6.40 -1.87
N HIS A 254 20.37 6.16 -0.73
CA HIS A 254 21.56 5.30 -0.65
C HIS A 254 21.26 3.80 -0.44
N LYS A 255 19.98 3.39 -0.39
CA LYS A 255 19.65 1.99 -0.10
C LYS A 255 20.13 1.06 -1.21
N GLY A 256 19.87 1.42 -2.47
CA GLY A 256 20.30 0.65 -3.63
C GLY A 256 21.81 0.53 -3.71
N GLN A 257 22.54 1.63 -3.53
CA GLN A 257 24.01 1.63 -3.47
C GLN A 257 24.56 0.71 -2.36
N ARG A 258 24.02 0.82 -1.14
CA ARG A 258 24.44 0.00 0.01
C ARG A 258 24.16 -1.48 -0.20
N LEU A 259 23.01 -1.82 -0.79
CA LEU A 259 22.60 -3.21 -1.04
C LEU A 259 23.07 -3.75 -2.39
N ARG A 260 23.71 -2.91 -3.22
CA ARG A 260 24.03 -3.19 -4.63
C ARG A 260 22.82 -3.69 -5.42
N ASP A 261 21.68 -3.02 -5.21
CA ASP A 261 20.39 -3.35 -5.82
C ASP A 261 19.80 -2.13 -6.53
N ASN A 262 19.94 -2.11 -7.87
CA ASN A 262 19.49 -1.02 -8.74
C ASN A 262 17.96 -0.81 -8.70
N LEU A 263 17.18 -1.82 -8.31
CA LEU A 263 15.72 -1.69 -8.16
C LEU A 263 15.35 -0.83 -6.96
N GLN A 264 16.27 -0.67 -6.01
CA GLN A 264 16.12 0.11 -4.79
C GLN A 264 16.95 1.39 -4.86
N GLU A 265 17.11 1.96 -6.05
CA GLU A 265 17.63 3.30 -6.28
C GLU A 265 16.49 4.28 -6.61
N PRO A 266 16.68 5.59 -6.42
CA PRO A 266 15.67 6.58 -6.81
C PRO A 266 15.21 6.41 -8.26
N LEU A 267 13.98 6.85 -8.56
CA LEU A 267 13.58 7.02 -9.94
C LEU A 267 14.29 8.24 -10.53
N PHE A 268 14.73 8.10 -11.77
CA PHE A 268 15.35 9.17 -12.56
C PHE A 268 14.50 9.55 -13.79
N PRO A 269 14.62 10.79 -14.30
CA PRO A 269 13.73 11.33 -15.34
C PRO A 269 13.83 10.64 -16.72
N MET A 270 14.98 10.04 -17.05
CA MET A 270 15.24 9.52 -18.39
C MET A 270 15.42 8.00 -18.40
N ASN A 271 14.55 7.33 -19.14
CA ASN A 271 14.66 5.92 -19.53
C ASN A 271 14.95 4.93 -18.37
N ASP A 272 14.41 5.21 -17.18
CA ASP A 272 14.67 4.41 -15.99
C ASP A 272 14.04 3.01 -16.16
N PRO A 273 14.83 1.92 -16.08
CA PRO A 273 14.33 0.56 -16.25
C PRO A 273 13.26 0.17 -15.20
N LYS A 274 13.24 0.85 -14.04
CA LYS A 274 12.19 0.67 -13.03
C LYS A 274 10.84 1.17 -13.54
N VAL A 275 10.80 2.28 -14.27
CA VAL A 275 9.57 2.82 -14.86
C VAL A 275 9.05 1.88 -15.96
N HIS A 276 9.94 1.37 -16.82
CA HIS A 276 9.60 0.35 -17.82
C HIS A 276 9.02 -0.92 -17.20
N PHE A 277 9.63 -1.38 -16.10
CA PHE A 277 9.08 -2.52 -15.36
C PHE A 277 7.68 -2.22 -14.81
N LEU A 278 7.43 -1.02 -14.25
CA LEU A 278 6.09 -0.66 -13.76
C LEU A 278 5.05 -0.60 -14.89
N TYR A 279 5.43 -0.18 -16.11
CA TYR A 279 4.57 -0.29 -17.28
C TYR A 279 4.25 -1.74 -17.64
N LYS A 280 5.26 -2.62 -17.67
CA LYS A 280 5.04 -4.05 -17.86
C LYS A 280 4.13 -4.66 -16.80
N VAL A 281 4.18 -4.19 -15.55
CA VAL A 281 3.23 -4.61 -14.51
C VAL A 281 1.79 -4.21 -14.87
N LEU A 282 1.56 -3.03 -15.45
CA LEU A 282 0.23 -2.62 -15.90
C LEU A 282 -0.27 -3.50 -17.04
N ASP A 283 0.55 -3.73 -18.06
CA ASP A 283 0.20 -4.61 -19.20
C ASP A 283 -0.10 -6.04 -18.72
N TRP A 284 0.74 -6.57 -17.82
CA TRP A 284 0.57 -7.87 -17.19
C TRP A 284 -0.74 -7.98 -16.40
N LEU A 285 -1.13 -6.92 -15.69
CA LEU A 285 -2.40 -6.86 -14.97
C LEU A 285 -3.60 -6.85 -15.92
N ASP A 286 -3.53 -6.10 -17.01
CA ASP A 286 -4.62 -5.98 -17.98
C ASP A 286 -4.80 -7.28 -18.76
N GLU A 287 -3.70 -7.87 -19.24
CA GLU A 287 -3.73 -9.17 -19.90
C GLU A 287 -4.23 -10.27 -18.95
N GLY A 288 -3.73 -10.30 -17.71
CA GLY A 288 -4.19 -11.26 -16.72
C GLY A 288 -5.68 -11.14 -16.42
N LYS A 289 -6.21 -9.91 -16.34
CA LYS A 289 -7.65 -9.69 -16.15
C LYS A 289 -8.46 -10.12 -17.37
N ALA A 290 -8.00 -9.81 -18.58
CA ALA A 290 -8.68 -10.20 -19.81
C ALA A 290 -8.78 -11.72 -19.94
N ARG A 291 -7.67 -12.44 -19.70
CA ARG A 291 -7.59 -13.90 -19.83
C ARG A 291 -8.30 -14.68 -18.72
N THR A 292 -8.45 -14.09 -17.54
CA THR A 292 -9.10 -14.73 -16.39
C THR A 292 -10.51 -14.20 -16.14
N ASN A 293 -11.08 -13.41 -17.05
CA ASN A 293 -12.37 -12.74 -16.83
C ASN A 293 -13.49 -13.74 -16.54
N SER A 294 -13.51 -14.88 -17.25
CA SER A 294 -14.47 -15.96 -17.07
C SER A 294 -14.28 -16.80 -15.79
N TYR A 295 -13.14 -16.68 -15.11
CA TYR A 295 -12.84 -17.47 -13.92
C TYR A 295 -13.49 -16.87 -12.67
N ASN A 296 -14.11 -17.73 -11.85
CA ASN A 296 -14.69 -17.31 -10.56
C ASN A 296 -13.65 -17.24 -9.43
N SER A 297 -12.46 -17.81 -9.63
CA SER A 297 -11.34 -17.79 -8.68
C SER A 297 -10.01 -17.91 -9.42
N GLY A 298 -8.90 -17.83 -8.70
CA GLY A 298 -7.55 -17.91 -9.26
C GLY A 298 -7.07 -16.62 -9.90
N LYS A 299 -7.58 -15.48 -9.45
CA LYS A 299 -7.22 -14.13 -9.93
C LYS A 299 -7.28 -13.10 -8.81
N LEU A 300 -6.77 -11.90 -9.09
CA LEU A 300 -6.93 -10.77 -8.17
C LEU A 300 -8.41 -10.43 -8.05
N THR A 301 -8.87 -10.12 -6.83
CA THR A 301 -10.20 -9.50 -6.70
C THR A 301 -10.24 -8.20 -7.50
N ALA A 302 -11.42 -7.83 -8.01
CA ALA A 302 -11.58 -6.58 -8.74
C ALA A 302 -11.03 -5.37 -7.96
N ASP A 303 -11.26 -5.34 -6.65
CA ASP A 303 -10.74 -4.29 -5.76
C ASP A 303 -9.20 -4.30 -5.69
N THR A 304 -8.58 -5.47 -5.53
CA THR A 304 -7.10 -5.55 -5.41
C THR A 304 -6.43 -5.26 -6.76
N HIS A 305 -6.98 -5.78 -7.85
CA HIS A 305 -6.53 -5.50 -9.22
C HIS A 305 -6.61 -4.00 -9.52
N GLY A 306 -7.81 -3.41 -9.35
CA GLY A 306 -8.04 -1.99 -9.63
C GLY A 306 -7.14 -1.10 -8.77
N ALA A 307 -6.94 -1.44 -7.49
CA ALA A 307 -6.09 -0.68 -6.60
C ALA A 307 -4.59 -0.75 -6.96
N LEU A 308 -4.10 -1.95 -7.33
CA LEU A 308 -2.72 -2.14 -7.76
C LEU A 308 -2.45 -1.44 -9.10
N HIS A 309 -3.36 -1.57 -10.06
CA HIS A 309 -3.30 -0.89 -11.35
C HIS A 309 -3.30 0.63 -11.15
N GLN A 310 -4.33 1.17 -10.49
CA GLN A 310 -4.46 2.61 -10.22
C GLN A 310 -3.23 3.18 -9.52
N THR A 311 -2.72 2.51 -8.49
CA THR A 311 -1.57 2.99 -7.71
C THR A 311 -0.29 2.95 -8.53
N THR A 312 -0.08 1.90 -9.33
CA THR A 312 1.08 1.80 -10.21
C THR A 312 1.05 2.89 -11.28
N SER A 313 -0.10 3.11 -11.94
CA SER A 313 -0.27 4.23 -12.89
C SER A 313 -0.05 5.59 -12.22
N GLY A 314 -0.66 5.80 -11.04
CA GLY A 314 -0.56 7.06 -10.29
C GLY A 314 0.87 7.37 -9.85
N LEU A 315 1.64 6.36 -9.41
CA LEU A 315 3.06 6.52 -9.05
C LEU A 315 3.94 6.89 -10.26
N ILE A 316 3.68 6.30 -11.43
CA ILE A 316 4.41 6.65 -12.64
C ILE A 316 4.10 8.10 -13.06
N GLU A 317 2.82 8.47 -13.11
CA GLU A 317 2.40 9.80 -13.57
C GLU A 317 2.80 10.90 -12.59
N VAL A 318 2.71 10.68 -11.27
CA VAL A 318 3.20 11.67 -10.30
C VAL A 318 4.72 11.82 -10.35
N ALA A 319 5.46 10.73 -10.60
CA ALA A 319 6.91 10.82 -10.79
C ALA A 319 7.26 11.62 -12.05
N ARG A 320 6.56 11.40 -13.17
CA ARG A 320 6.72 12.19 -14.40
C ARG A 320 6.43 13.67 -14.16
N TYR A 321 5.36 13.99 -13.44
CA TYR A 321 5.04 15.37 -13.07
C TYR A 321 6.13 16.00 -12.21
N CYS A 322 6.65 15.27 -11.22
CA CYS A 322 7.79 15.71 -10.40
C CYS A 322 9.03 16.04 -11.24
N PHE A 323 9.31 15.28 -12.29
CA PHE A 323 10.44 15.54 -13.18
C PHE A 323 10.21 16.74 -14.09
N LYS A 324 9.06 16.81 -14.77
CA LYS A 324 8.79 17.82 -15.80
C LYS A 324 8.38 19.17 -15.24
N GLU A 325 7.50 19.17 -14.25
CA GLU A 325 6.85 20.40 -13.74
C GLU A 325 7.49 20.92 -12.46
N LEU A 326 8.13 20.04 -11.68
CA LEU A 326 8.81 20.41 -10.43
C LEU A 326 10.34 20.38 -10.53
N ASN A 327 10.88 19.98 -11.69
CA ASN A 327 12.33 19.90 -11.95
C ASN A 327 13.11 19.12 -10.89
N LEU A 328 12.51 18.07 -10.31
CA LEU A 328 13.23 17.21 -9.37
C LEU A 328 14.24 16.34 -10.11
N SER A 329 15.46 16.20 -9.57
CA SER A 329 16.50 15.36 -10.18
C SER A 329 16.24 13.87 -10.01
N HIS A 330 15.51 13.49 -8.96
CA HIS A 330 15.13 12.13 -8.65
C HIS A 330 13.87 12.10 -7.78
N VAL A 331 13.18 10.95 -7.75
CA VAL A 331 11.98 10.75 -6.93
C VAL A 331 12.09 9.45 -6.12
N LEU A 332 11.75 9.53 -4.84
CA LEU A 332 11.59 8.37 -3.96
C LEU A 332 10.10 8.00 -3.87
N LEU A 333 9.69 6.90 -4.51
CA LEU A 333 8.28 6.50 -4.51
C LEU A 333 7.70 6.21 -3.12
N GLU A 334 8.54 5.88 -2.15
CA GLU A 334 8.12 5.72 -0.74
C GLU A 334 7.50 7.00 -0.15
N LYS A 335 7.82 8.17 -0.68
CA LYS A 335 7.23 9.45 -0.22
C LYS A 335 5.71 9.49 -0.43
N PHE A 336 5.17 8.62 -1.29
CA PHE A 336 3.75 8.46 -1.57
C PHE A 336 3.11 7.29 -0.79
N ARG A 337 3.57 7.03 0.45
CA ARG A 337 3.07 5.92 1.28
C ARG A 337 2.70 6.39 2.67
N TRP A 338 1.51 5.98 3.16
CA TRP A 338 1.15 6.12 4.57
C TRP A 338 2.12 5.39 5.52
N MET A 339 2.69 6.15 6.45
CA MET A 339 3.37 5.60 7.61
C MET A 339 2.94 6.37 8.84
N ALA A 340 1.92 5.87 9.53
CA ALA A 340 1.80 6.09 10.96
C ALA A 340 2.71 5.09 11.67
N SER A 341 3.93 5.50 12.04
CA SER A 341 4.61 5.05 13.26
C SER A 341 6.10 5.41 13.26
N LYS A 342 6.44 6.37 14.13
CA LYS A 342 7.44 6.15 15.19
C LYS A 342 7.00 6.66 16.57
N THR A 343 5.83 7.30 16.72
CA THR A 343 5.50 8.09 17.94
C THR A 343 4.06 7.91 18.46
N ALA A 344 3.49 6.72 18.41
CA ALA A 344 2.17 6.45 19.02
C ALA A 344 2.17 5.28 20.03
N SER A 345 3.34 4.91 20.57
CA SER A 345 3.47 3.88 21.62
C SER A 345 4.41 4.31 22.75
N ALA A 346 4.52 5.60 23.02
CA ALA A 346 5.32 6.14 24.12
C ALA A 346 4.50 7.15 24.93
N SER A 347 3.42 6.68 25.56
CA SER A 347 2.78 7.37 26.70
C SER A 347 1.74 6.48 27.38
N THR A 348 2.14 5.29 27.84
CA THR A 348 1.46 4.58 28.92
C THR A 348 2.53 3.80 29.66
N GLY A 349 3.07 4.39 30.72
CA GLY A 349 4.04 3.74 31.58
C GLY A 349 4.86 4.73 32.40
N SER A 350 4.25 5.35 33.40
CA SER A 350 4.90 5.68 34.69
C SER A 350 3.90 6.34 35.62
N SER A 351 3.43 5.60 36.63
CA SER A 351 3.27 6.08 38.01
C SER A 351 2.49 5.06 38.84
N LEU A 352 3.15 4.57 39.90
CA LEU A 352 2.67 3.93 41.13
C LEU A 352 3.28 2.54 41.34
N GLU A 353 4.54 2.53 41.77
CA GLU A 353 5.01 1.54 42.73
C GLU A 353 5.15 2.27 44.08
N ASP A 354 4.26 1.91 45.00
CA ASP A 354 4.34 2.24 46.41
C ASP A 354 5.53 1.53 47.04
N SER A 355 6.51 2.31 47.49
CA SER A 355 7.52 1.87 48.45
C SER A 355 7.07 2.27 49.85
N THR A 356 6.40 1.37 50.55
CA THR A 356 6.27 1.39 52.00
C THR A 356 7.39 0.53 52.61
N THR A 357 8.21 1.14 53.46
CA THR A 357 9.11 0.42 54.38
C THR A 357 9.22 1.22 55.67
N SER A 358 9.18 0.50 56.79
CA SER A 358 9.37 0.92 58.20
C SER A 358 8.26 1.80 58.78
N LEU A 359 7.62 1.50 59.92
CA LEU A 359 7.94 0.68 61.09
C LEU A 359 6.68 -0.04 61.57
#